data_AF-A0A8E1QWT5-F1
#
_entry.id   AF-A0A8E1QWT5-F1
#
_cell.length_a   1.000
_cell.length_b   1.000
_cell.length_c   1.000
_cell.angle_alpha   90.00
_cell.angle_beta   90.00
_cell.angle_gamma   90.00
#
_symmetry.space_group_name_H-M   'P 1'
#
loop_
_entity.id
_entity.type
_entity.pdbx_description
1 polymer ?
#
loop_
_entity_poly.entity_id
_entity_poly.type
_entity_poly.pdbx_seq_one_letter_code
_entity_poly.pdbx_strand_id
1 'polypeptide(L)'
;MIKFKDITEDDKELIQSFTLWGERQNCDLSFSNLISWRFLYNTQFAIVDDYLVFRFYMGHHLAYMMPVPRPKRQEDGTFKVEPCDECSVSVIRAIRDDSIAMGHPFLMLGVCNYMRDIIEEHFPDTFDIKPDRDFSDYIYTRDKLINLSGKKLQSKRNHINKFKNLYPDYIYRELTPDLIPQCLELERQWRRTSKDDNGDVPDEDLSEELRSMTRAFNRWDRLGLVGGTIFVGDKLVAFTFGCPINQCTFDVCVEKADVNYEGAFTIINQEFVKHLPEQYYYINREEDMGDEGLRRAKLSYKPDILLEKNVIMEKHPLAAFEDQDRIKEETREIWKQVFNDPDKFIDLYFSRVYRSEYNVCCQIDGKVVAALQTLPYTMIYDGREVKTVYVSGVSTRPEYRRQDIGNNLMRQAHFRVYYREIVFASLIPAEDWLYEWYEKCGYARVMTCTPPPADTMATSFEEFDRIQRAKRCVLLHDEDGYEVIREDIRLAGDEYRPQAKNIQAMLRVINAKKALELYAELNPDKDMVLRVEGDADIPMNNAYYVIKNGKVRQTDEPYADALKLTINGLAEFLFDGVGAEMNLMLN
;
A
#
# COMPACT_ATOMS: atom_id res chain seq x y z
N MET A 1 3.32 15.78 -14.25
CA MET A 1 2.92 14.80 -13.23
C MET A 1 1.76 13.99 -13.79
N ILE A 2 1.87 12.66 -13.72
CA ILE A 2 0.88 11.75 -14.28
C ILE A 2 -0.32 11.69 -13.33
N LYS A 3 -1.54 11.77 -13.89
CA LYS A 3 -2.77 11.70 -13.11
C LYS A 3 -3.16 10.25 -12.86
N PHE A 4 -2.57 9.68 -11.81
CA PHE A 4 -2.94 8.35 -11.32
C PHE A 4 -4.24 8.37 -10.53
N LYS A 5 -5.02 7.29 -10.66
CA LYS A 5 -6.15 7.00 -9.78
C LYS A 5 -6.02 5.59 -9.20
N ASP A 6 -6.62 5.40 -8.03
CA ASP A 6 -6.71 4.09 -7.40
C ASP A 6 -7.37 3.08 -8.33
N ILE A 7 -6.81 1.87 -8.42
CA ILE A 7 -7.48 0.79 -9.14
C ILE A 7 -8.67 0.27 -8.33
N THR A 8 -9.80 0.12 -9.02
CA THR A 8 -11.02 -0.44 -8.46
C THR A 8 -11.57 -1.55 -9.37
N GLU A 9 -12.49 -2.33 -8.83
CA GLU A 9 -13.18 -3.38 -9.60
C GLU A 9 -14.04 -2.83 -10.75
N ASP A 10 -14.41 -1.55 -10.72
CA ASP A 10 -15.14 -0.88 -11.81
C ASP A 10 -14.22 -0.54 -13.00
N ASP A 11 -12.89 -0.60 -12.81
CA ASP A 11 -11.91 -0.36 -13.88
C ASP A 11 -11.63 -1.60 -14.72
N LYS A 12 -12.28 -2.74 -14.44
CA LYS A 12 -12.01 -4.05 -15.06
C LYS A 12 -11.97 -3.99 -16.58
N GLU A 13 -13.00 -3.45 -17.21
CA GLU A 13 -13.10 -3.39 -18.67
C GLU A 13 -11.97 -2.55 -19.28
N LEU A 14 -11.64 -1.42 -18.65
CA LEU A 14 -10.54 -0.56 -19.10
C LEU A 14 -9.19 -1.27 -18.98
N ILE A 15 -8.88 -1.86 -17.83
CA ILE A 15 -7.62 -2.58 -17.62
C ILE A 15 -7.50 -3.76 -18.58
N GLN A 16 -8.57 -4.56 -18.70
CA GLN A 16 -8.61 -5.71 -19.61
C GLN A 16 -8.59 -5.31 -21.08
N SER A 17 -8.94 -4.06 -21.44
CA SER A 17 -8.72 -3.54 -22.80
C SER A 17 -7.23 -3.52 -23.21
N PHE A 18 -6.30 -3.48 -22.23
CA PHE A 18 -4.85 -3.55 -22.43
C PHE A 18 -4.30 -4.95 -22.18
N THR A 19 -4.70 -5.58 -21.07
CA THR A 19 -4.11 -6.86 -20.65
C THR A 19 -4.72 -8.04 -21.40
N LEU A 20 -6.05 -8.16 -21.40
CA LEU A 20 -6.73 -9.32 -21.95
C LEU A 20 -6.49 -9.47 -23.47
N TRP A 21 -6.41 -8.34 -24.16
CA TRP A 21 -6.16 -8.25 -25.61
C TRP A 21 -4.70 -7.99 -25.96
N GLY A 22 -3.83 -7.90 -24.95
CA GLY A 22 -2.39 -7.74 -25.11
C GLY A 22 -1.65 -9.07 -25.17
N GLU A 23 -0.33 -8.99 -25.26
CA GLU A 23 0.54 -10.15 -25.45
C GLU A 23 1.28 -10.57 -24.17
N ARG A 24 1.15 -9.78 -23.09
CA ARG A 24 1.81 -10.03 -21.81
C ARG A 24 1.21 -11.26 -21.10
N GLN A 25 2.07 -12.02 -20.43
CA GLN A 25 1.69 -13.27 -19.75
C GLN A 25 2.05 -13.27 -18.26
N ASN A 26 2.51 -12.15 -17.69
CA ASN A 26 2.88 -12.10 -16.27
C ASN A 26 1.63 -12.09 -15.37
N CYS A 27 1.69 -12.81 -14.25
CA CYS A 27 0.60 -12.92 -13.30
C CYS A 27 0.22 -11.58 -12.66
N ASP A 28 1.15 -10.61 -12.58
CA ASP A 28 0.87 -9.30 -12.01
C ASP A 28 -0.17 -8.50 -12.80
N LEU A 29 -0.41 -8.85 -14.08
CA LEU A 29 -1.44 -8.24 -14.94
C LEU A 29 -2.81 -8.93 -14.85
N SER A 30 -2.90 -10.04 -14.12
CA SER A 30 -4.16 -10.66 -13.74
C SER A 30 -5.00 -9.65 -12.97
N PHE A 31 -6.23 -9.39 -13.45
CA PHE A 31 -7.09 -8.38 -12.80
C PHE A 31 -7.43 -8.77 -11.34
N SER A 32 -7.49 -10.07 -11.07
CA SER A 32 -7.61 -10.59 -9.70
C SER A 32 -6.45 -10.09 -8.84
N ASN A 33 -5.21 -10.32 -9.27
CA ASN A 33 -4.02 -9.94 -8.49
C ASN A 33 -3.92 -8.42 -8.29
N LEU A 34 -4.19 -7.63 -9.33
CA LEU A 34 -4.18 -6.17 -9.22
C LEU A 34 -5.14 -5.64 -8.14
N ILE A 35 -6.31 -6.28 -7.96
CA ILE A 35 -7.31 -5.87 -6.97
C ILE A 35 -7.08 -6.52 -5.60
N SER A 36 -6.68 -7.79 -5.56
CA SER A 36 -6.54 -8.56 -4.32
C SER A 36 -5.31 -8.12 -3.52
N TRP A 37 -4.23 -7.73 -4.18
CA TRP A 37 -3.00 -7.24 -3.54
C TRP A 37 -2.95 -5.73 -3.31
N ARG A 38 -3.98 -4.98 -3.74
CA ARG A 38 -4.02 -3.52 -3.57
C ARG A 38 -3.86 -3.08 -2.11
N PHE A 39 -4.28 -3.87 -1.12
CA PHE A 39 -4.12 -3.51 0.28
C PHE A 39 -2.66 -3.35 0.71
N LEU A 40 -1.75 -4.10 0.07
CA LEU A 40 -0.33 -4.13 0.38
C LEU A 40 0.41 -3.06 -0.42
N TYR A 41 0.07 -2.98 -1.71
CA TYR A 41 0.82 -2.20 -2.68
C TYR A 41 0.22 -0.81 -2.95
N ASN A 42 -0.99 -0.53 -2.47
CA ASN A 42 -1.77 0.67 -2.81
C ASN A 42 -1.78 0.98 -4.31
N THR A 43 -2.01 -0.04 -5.14
CA THR A 43 -1.91 0.04 -6.59
C THR A 43 -2.80 1.13 -7.17
N GLN A 44 -2.21 1.95 -8.04
CA GLN A 44 -2.86 2.98 -8.83
C GLN A 44 -2.52 2.80 -10.30
N PHE A 45 -3.32 3.37 -11.20
CA PHE A 45 -3.04 3.34 -12.63
C PHE A 45 -3.34 4.67 -13.34
N ALA A 46 -2.74 4.83 -14.50
CA ALA A 46 -2.98 5.93 -15.43
C ALA A 46 -2.84 5.45 -16.88
N ILE A 47 -3.42 6.20 -17.82
CA ILE A 47 -3.16 6.04 -19.25
C ILE A 47 -2.23 7.18 -19.69
N VAL A 48 -1.08 6.84 -20.25
CA VAL A 48 -0.06 7.78 -20.74
C VAL A 48 0.29 7.38 -22.17
N ASP A 49 0.02 8.22 -23.16
CA ASP A 49 0.31 7.98 -24.58
C ASP A 49 -0.14 6.60 -25.10
N ASP A 50 -1.35 6.17 -24.73
CA ASP A 50 -1.90 4.83 -25.02
C ASP A 50 -1.15 3.65 -24.37
N TYR A 51 -0.44 3.91 -23.28
CA TYR A 51 0.07 2.88 -22.38
C TYR A 51 -0.69 2.90 -21.07
N LEU A 52 -1.03 1.72 -20.59
CA LEU A 52 -1.47 1.50 -19.22
C LEU A 52 -0.25 1.44 -18.32
N VAL A 53 -0.19 2.37 -17.37
CA VAL A 53 0.89 2.47 -16.39
C VAL A 53 0.32 2.17 -15.02
N PHE A 54 1.01 1.31 -14.26
CA PHE A 54 0.73 1.08 -12.85
C PHE A 54 1.84 1.68 -11.99
N ARG A 55 1.45 2.27 -10.87
CA ARG A 55 2.36 2.59 -9.78
C ARG A 55 1.85 2.03 -8.47
N PHE A 56 2.76 1.70 -7.58
CA PHE A 56 2.47 1.06 -6.32
C PHE A 56 3.66 1.20 -5.36
N TYR A 57 3.47 0.85 -4.10
CA TYR A 57 4.53 0.87 -3.09
C TYR A 57 5.02 -0.54 -2.80
N MET A 58 6.31 -0.80 -3.01
CA MET A 58 6.99 -2.02 -2.56
C MET A 58 7.71 -1.69 -1.25
N GLY A 59 7.12 -2.09 -0.12
CA GLY A 59 7.53 -1.58 1.19
C GLY A 59 7.31 -0.06 1.27
N HIS A 60 8.38 0.72 1.37
CA HIS A 60 8.37 2.18 1.45
C HIS A 60 8.81 2.87 0.15
N HIS A 61 9.04 2.10 -0.92
CA HIS A 61 9.56 2.63 -2.18
C HIS A 61 8.46 2.67 -3.24
N LEU A 62 8.26 3.83 -3.86
CA LEU A 62 7.39 3.96 -5.01
C LEU A 62 7.99 3.18 -6.18
N ALA A 63 7.19 2.31 -6.79
CA ALA A 63 7.56 1.46 -7.89
C ALA A 63 6.54 1.60 -9.02
N TYR A 64 6.99 1.34 -10.25
CA TYR A 64 6.15 1.29 -11.43
C TYR A 64 6.22 -0.11 -12.04
N MET A 65 5.15 -0.58 -12.66
CA MET A 65 5.24 -1.75 -13.54
C MET A 65 5.67 -1.29 -14.94
N MET A 66 6.37 -2.16 -15.67
CA MET A 66 6.62 -1.97 -17.09
C MET A 66 5.32 -1.56 -17.82
N PRO A 67 5.29 -0.38 -18.49
CA PRO A 67 4.09 0.09 -19.18
C PRO A 67 3.54 -0.92 -20.19
N VAL A 68 2.22 -1.06 -20.22
CA VAL A 68 1.50 -2.00 -21.09
C VAL A 68 0.88 -1.23 -22.27
N PRO A 69 1.38 -1.40 -23.50
CA PRO A 69 0.84 -0.71 -24.67
C PRO A 69 -0.58 -1.19 -25.00
N ARG A 70 -1.42 -0.26 -25.47
CA ARG A 70 -2.76 -0.60 -25.97
C ARG A 70 -2.65 -1.47 -27.22
N PRO A 71 -3.29 -2.65 -27.26
CA PRO A 71 -3.37 -3.44 -28.48
C PRO A 71 -4.33 -2.79 -29.49
N LYS A 72 -4.00 -2.88 -30.77
CA LYS A 72 -4.81 -2.37 -31.88
C LYS A 72 -5.50 -3.51 -32.60
N ARG A 73 -6.74 -3.24 -33.03
CA ARG A 73 -7.54 -4.17 -33.84
C ARG A 73 -6.93 -4.26 -35.23
N GLN A 74 -6.66 -5.49 -35.66
CA GLN A 74 -6.14 -5.86 -36.96
C GLN A 74 -7.29 -6.04 -37.97
N GLU A 75 -6.97 -6.11 -39.27
CA GLU A 75 -7.96 -6.32 -40.33
C GLU A 75 -8.73 -7.64 -40.19
N ASP A 76 -8.08 -8.68 -39.66
CA ASP A 76 -8.67 -9.99 -39.39
C ASP A 76 -9.56 -10.03 -38.14
N GLY A 77 -9.70 -8.89 -37.45
CA GLY A 77 -10.48 -8.74 -36.23
C GLY A 77 -9.75 -9.12 -34.94
N THR A 78 -8.51 -9.61 -35.01
CA THR A 78 -7.67 -9.87 -33.83
C THR A 78 -7.13 -8.58 -33.23
N PHE A 79 -6.62 -8.63 -32.00
CA PHE A 79 -5.94 -7.52 -31.34
C PHE A 79 -4.46 -7.87 -31.17
N LYS A 80 -3.57 -6.93 -31.50
CA LYS A 80 -2.12 -7.10 -31.36
C LYS A 80 -1.47 -5.80 -30.93
N VAL A 81 -0.35 -5.92 -30.22
CA VAL A 81 0.49 -4.77 -29.87
C VAL A 81 1.36 -4.45 -31.07
N GLU A 82 1.36 -3.19 -31.51
CA GLU A 82 2.34 -2.68 -32.47
C GLU A 82 3.60 -2.25 -31.71
N PRO A 83 4.78 -2.84 -31.98
CA PRO A 83 6.00 -2.42 -31.32
C PRO A 83 6.34 -0.95 -31.61
N CYS A 84 6.65 -0.19 -30.57
CA CYS A 84 7.18 1.16 -30.68
C CYS A 84 8.16 1.42 -29.54
N ASP A 85 9.46 1.37 -29.85
CA ASP A 85 10.52 1.54 -28.86
C ASP A 85 10.55 2.98 -28.35
N GLU A 86 10.49 3.96 -29.26
CA GLU A 86 10.43 5.39 -28.91
C GLU A 86 9.25 5.73 -27.99
N CYS A 87 8.07 5.17 -28.26
CA CYS A 87 6.87 5.37 -27.45
C CYS A 87 7.07 4.78 -26.04
N SER A 88 7.61 3.56 -25.96
CA SER A 88 7.88 2.88 -24.69
C SER A 88 8.90 3.68 -23.86
N VAL A 89 9.95 4.18 -24.49
CA VAL A 89 10.97 5.04 -23.88
C VAL A 89 10.38 6.38 -23.42
N SER A 90 9.49 7.00 -24.19
CA SER A 90 8.80 8.23 -23.81
C SER A 90 7.99 8.03 -22.52
N VAL A 91 7.23 6.94 -22.43
CA VAL A 91 6.44 6.63 -21.23
C VAL A 91 7.36 6.30 -20.05
N ILE A 92 8.46 5.57 -20.26
CA ILE A 92 9.47 5.31 -19.22
C ILE A 92 10.06 6.63 -18.67
N ARG A 93 10.33 7.60 -19.54
CA ARG A 93 10.79 8.93 -19.13
C ARG A 93 9.73 9.64 -18.28
N ALA A 94 8.47 9.61 -18.71
CA ALA A 94 7.36 10.24 -17.99
C ALA A 94 7.15 9.64 -16.57
N ILE A 95 7.24 8.32 -16.42
CA ILE A 95 7.11 7.67 -15.09
C ILE A 95 8.34 7.87 -14.21
N ARG A 96 9.52 8.01 -14.81
CA ARG A 96 10.73 8.42 -14.09
C ARG A 96 10.59 9.84 -13.54
N ASP A 97 10.13 10.77 -14.38
CA ASP A 97 9.89 12.14 -13.96
C ASP A 97 8.79 12.22 -12.89
N ASP A 98 7.77 11.36 -12.96
CA ASP A 98 6.75 11.21 -11.90
C ASP A 98 7.39 10.68 -10.59
N SER A 99 8.28 9.68 -10.66
CA SER A 99 8.99 9.18 -9.46
C SER A 99 9.80 10.27 -8.77
N ILE A 100 10.55 11.05 -9.55
CA ILE A 100 11.36 12.17 -9.06
C ILE A 100 10.46 13.26 -8.49
N ALA A 101 9.37 13.59 -9.19
CA ALA A 101 8.35 14.52 -8.71
C ALA A 101 7.78 14.12 -7.34
N MET A 102 7.72 12.82 -7.06
CA MET A 102 7.24 12.23 -5.82
C MET A 102 8.35 12.01 -4.78
N GLY A 103 9.59 12.44 -5.04
CA GLY A 103 10.71 12.30 -4.11
C GLY A 103 11.19 10.86 -3.90
N HIS A 104 10.99 9.97 -4.89
CA HIS A 104 11.45 8.58 -4.86
C HIS A 104 12.46 8.30 -5.97
N PRO A 105 13.57 7.56 -5.71
CA PRO A 105 14.41 7.03 -6.77
C PRO A 105 13.54 6.23 -7.74
N PHE A 106 13.87 6.21 -9.02
CA PHE A 106 13.06 5.45 -9.97
C PHE A 106 13.28 3.94 -9.77
N LEU A 107 12.17 3.21 -9.60
CA LEU A 107 12.11 1.76 -9.51
C LEU A 107 11.02 1.26 -10.45
N MET A 108 11.37 0.36 -11.36
CA MET A 108 10.44 -0.30 -12.27
C MET A 108 10.58 -1.83 -12.20
N LEU A 109 9.45 -2.52 -12.12
CA LEU A 109 9.33 -3.97 -11.93
C LEU A 109 8.63 -4.63 -13.12
N GLY A 110 8.78 -5.95 -13.25
CA GLY A 110 8.11 -6.73 -14.30
C GLY A 110 8.69 -6.54 -15.69
N VAL A 111 9.95 -6.12 -15.82
CA VAL A 111 10.55 -5.79 -17.11
C VAL A 111 11.07 -7.04 -17.82
N CYS A 112 10.49 -7.38 -18.97
CA CYS A 112 10.96 -8.52 -19.77
C CYS A 112 12.36 -8.29 -20.36
N ASN A 113 13.12 -9.37 -20.56
CA ASN A 113 14.52 -9.32 -21.02
C ASN A 113 14.75 -8.50 -22.30
N TYR A 114 13.82 -8.53 -23.27
CA TYR A 114 14.00 -7.79 -24.53
C TYR A 114 14.01 -6.26 -24.35
N MET A 115 13.42 -5.73 -23.27
CA MET A 115 13.43 -4.29 -22.98
C MET A 115 14.79 -3.80 -22.47
N ARG A 116 15.66 -4.71 -22.04
CA ARG A 116 16.96 -4.35 -21.46
C ARG A 116 17.81 -3.53 -22.43
N ASP A 117 17.94 -4.02 -23.67
CA ASP A 117 18.80 -3.38 -24.68
C ASP A 117 18.22 -2.01 -25.10
N ILE A 118 16.89 -1.94 -25.27
CA ILE A 118 16.18 -0.69 -25.59
C ILE A 118 16.40 0.37 -24.50
N ILE A 119 16.32 -0.03 -23.23
CA ILE A 119 16.47 0.88 -22.10
C ILE A 119 17.93 1.36 -21.98
N GLU A 120 18.92 0.48 -22.10
CA GLU A 120 20.33 0.89 -22.02
C GLU A 120 20.73 1.82 -23.18
N GLU A 121 20.18 1.61 -24.38
CA GLU A 121 20.42 2.48 -25.54
C GLU A 121 19.90 3.91 -25.32
N HIS A 122 18.71 4.06 -24.72
CA HIS A 122 18.03 5.36 -24.55
C HIS A 122 18.31 6.06 -23.21
N PHE A 123 18.82 5.31 -22.23
CA PHE A 123 19.19 5.78 -20.89
C PHE A 123 20.59 5.27 -20.51
N PRO A 124 21.62 5.64 -21.29
CA PRO A 124 22.97 5.09 -21.09
C PRO A 124 23.49 5.41 -19.70
N ASP A 125 24.06 4.41 -19.04
CA ASP A 125 24.61 4.52 -17.69
C ASP A 125 23.65 5.08 -16.61
N THR A 126 22.34 4.97 -16.83
CA THR A 126 21.33 5.51 -15.90
C THR A 126 20.83 4.44 -14.92
N PHE A 127 20.60 3.21 -15.38
CA PHE A 127 19.93 2.18 -14.55
C PHE A 127 20.78 0.95 -14.25
N ASP A 128 20.55 0.38 -13.07
CA ASP A 128 20.91 -0.98 -12.71
C ASP A 128 19.74 -1.90 -13.11
N ILE A 129 19.98 -2.81 -14.06
CA ILE A 129 18.99 -3.78 -14.54
C ILE A 129 19.42 -5.18 -14.12
N LYS A 130 18.63 -5.83 -13.27
CA LYS A 130 18.95 -7.18 -12.74
C LYS A 130 17.71 -8.08 -12.83
N PRO A 131 17.85 -9.33 -13.32
CA PRO A 131 16.77 -10.31 -13.23
C PRO A 131 16.53 -10.67 -11.76
N ASP A 132 15.27 -10.83 -11.39
CA ASP A 132 14.90 -11.36 -10.08
C ASP A 132 14.29 -12.75 -10.24
N ARG A 133 15.05 -13.75 -9.80
CA ARG A 133 14.67 -15.15 -9.96
C ARG A 133 13.47 -15.50 -9.07
N ASP A 134 13.33 -14.85 -7.92
CA ASP A 134 12.31 -15.20 -6.94
C ASP A 134 10.91 -14.81 -7.44
N PHE A 135 10.83 -13.84 -8.36
CA PHE A 135 9.60 -13.37 -9.00
C PHE A 135 9.42 -13.83 -10.45
N SER A 136 10.15 -14.87 -10.89
CA SER A 136 9.95 -15.42 -12.24
C SER A 136 8.72 -16.33 -12.30
N ASP A 137 7.86 -16.11 -13.29
CA ASP A 137 6.62 -16.89 -13.45
C ASP A 137 6.86 -18.24 -14.10
N TYR A 138 6.10 -19.24 -13.65
CA TYR A 138 6.13 -20.59 -14.20
C TYR A 138 4.93 -20.80 -15.12
N ILE A 139 5.20 -20.88 -16.43
CA ILE A 139 4.15 -21.05 -17.44
C ILE A 139 4.27 -22.42 -18.09
N TYR A 140 3.13 -23.09 -18.20
CA TYR A 140 2.99 -24.44 -18.74
C TYR A 140 1.99 -24.43 -19.89
N THR A 141 2.17 -25.32 -20.85
CA THR A 141 1.12 -25.66 -21.80
C THR A 141 0.02 -26.43 -21.10
N ARG A 142 -1.23 -26.11 -21.44
CA ARG A 142 -2.44 -26.79 -20.94
C ARG A 142 -2.36 -28.30 -21.13
N ASP A 143 -1.97 -28.74 -22.34
CA ASP A 143 -1.80 -30.16 -22.68
C ASP A 143 -0.85 -30.88 -21.71
N LYS A 144 0.27 -30.25 -21.37
CA LYS A 144 1.24 -30.81 -20.43
C LYS A 144 0.64 -31.03 -19.04
N LEU A 145 -0.16 -30.09 -18.52
CA LEU A 145 -0.77 -30.23 -17.20
C LEU A 145 -1.92 -31.24 -17.18
N ILE A 146 -2.66 -31.39 -18.29
CA ILE A 146 -3.74 -32.37 -18.42
C ILE A 146 -3.17 -33.79 -18.58
N ASN A 147 -2.32 -34.00 -19.58
CA ASN A 147 -1.89 -35.33 -19.99
C ASN A 147 -0.65 -35.80 -19.23
N LEU A 148 0.12 -34.84 -18.68
CA LEU A 148 1.37 -35.08 -17.96
C LEU A 148 2.29 -36.01 -18.72
N SER A 149 2.36 -35.91 -20.06
CA SER A 149 3.02 -36.90 -20.91
C SER A 149 4.55 -36.91 -20.77
N GLY A 150 5.16 -38.04 -21.11
CA GLY A 150 6.62 -38.20 -21.14
C GLY A 150 7.25 -38.74 -19.84
N LYS A 151 8.52 -39.15 -19.93
CA LYS A 151 9.25 -39.82 -18.83
C LYS A 151 9.47 -38.91 -17.62
N LYS A 152 9.72 -37.62 -17.84
CA LYS A 152 10.03 -36.63 -16.78
C LYS A 152 8.84 -36.34 -15.86
N LEU A 153 7.61 -36.60 -16.30
CA LEU A 153 6.37 -36.37 -15.53
C LEU A 153 5.73 -37.66 -14.99
N GLN A 154 6.43 -38.81 -15.09
CA GLN A 154 5.92 -40.09 -14.59
C GLN A 154 5.56 -40.05 -13.10
N SER A 155 6.33 -39.33 -12.28
CA SER A 155 6.03 -39.19 -10.85
C SER A 155 4.68 -38.52 -10.60
N LYS A 156 4.32 -37.49 -11.39
CA LYS A 156 3.02 -36.82 -11.28
C LYS A 156 1.87 -37.74 -11.65
N ARG A 157 2.01 -38.52 -12.73
CA ARG A 157 1.04 -39.57 -13.08
C ARG A 157 0.88 -40.61 -11.97
N ASN A 158 1.98 -41.00 -11.31
CA ASN A 158 1.94 -41.91 -10.18
C ASN A 158 1.17 -41.32 -9.00
N HIS A 159 1.35 -40.03 -8.67
CA HIS A 159 0.57 -39.36 -7.63
C HIS A 159 -0.92 -39.33 -7.95
N ILE A 160 -1.29 -39.04 -9.20
CA ILE A 160 -2.71 -39.07 -9.64
C ILE A 160 -3.29 -40.47 -9.52
N ASN A 161 -2.59 -41.49 -10.04
CA ASN A 161 -3.08 -42.87 -9.98
C ASN A 161 -3.22 -43.33 -8.53
N LYS A 162 -2.29 -42.95 -7.65
CA LYS A 162 -2.36 -43.25 -6.23
C LYS A 162 -3.54 -42.56 -5.56
N PHE A 163 -3.76 -41.26 -5.81
CA PHE A 163 -4.93 -40.54 -5.30
C PHE A 163 -6.23 -41.21 -5.74
N LYS A 164 -6.38 -41.53 -7.03
CA LYS A 164 -7.56 -42.21 -7.58
C LYS A 164 -7.79 -43.60 -7.00
N ASN A 165 -6.72 -44.33 -6.66
CA ASN A 165 -6.82 -45.65 -6.02
C ASN A 165 -7.22 -45.54 -4.54
N LEU A 166 -6.72 -44.53 -3.83
CA LEU A 166 -7.04 -44.30 -2.41
C LEU A 166 -8.45 -43.72 -2.22
N TYR A 167 -8.89 -42.87 -3.16
CA TYR A 167 -10.14 -42.12 -3.10
C TYR A 167 -10.92 -42.29 -4.42
N PRO A 168 -11.40 -43.50 -4.74
CA PRO A 168 -12.03 -43.80 -6.04
C PRO A 168 -13.36 -43.04 -6.27
N ASP A 169 -13.97 -42.55 -5.20
CA ASP A 169 -15.23 -41.80 -5.15
C ASP A 169 -15.03 -40.28 -5.03
N TYR A 170 -13.80 -39.77 -5.25
CA TYR A 170 -13.55 -38.33 -5.23
C TYR A 170 -14.42 -37.59 -6.27
N ILE A 171 -14.84 -36.38 -5.92
CA ILE A 171 -15.67 -35.55 -6.79
C ILE A 171 -14.98 -34.22 -7.03
N TYR A 172 -14.78 -33.87 -8.31
CA TYR A 172 -14.48 -32.50 -8.69
C TYR A 172 -15.78 -31.69 -8.75
N ARG A 173 -15.80 -30.51 -8.14
CA ARG A 173 -16.89 -29.55 -8.27
C ARG A 173 -16.32 -28.18 -8.62
N GLU A 174 -17.01 -27.44 -9.47
CA GLU A 174 -16.71 -26.03 -9.70
C GLU A 174 -16.80 -25.27 -8.37
N LEU A 175 -15.88 -24.33 -8.14
CA LEU A 175 -15.90 -23.50 -6.95
C LEU A 175 -16.95 -22.40 -7.15
N THR A 176 -18.05 -22.51 -6.42
CA THR A 176 -19.12 -21.52 -6.37
C THR A 176 -19.08 -20.75 -5.04
N PRO A 177 -19.67 -19.53 -4.96
CA PRO A 177 -19.62 -18.72 -3.74
C PRO A 177 -20.11 -19.41 -2.46
N ASP A 178 -21.04 -20.37 -2.53
CA ASP A 178 -21.51 -21.14 -1.38
C ASP A 178 -20.46 -22.11 -0.80
N LEU A 179 -19.42 -22.45 -1.57
CA LEU A 179 -18.30 -23.29 -1.12
C LEU A 179 -17.17 -22.48 -0.46
N ILE A 180 -17.14 -21.15 -0.63
CA ILE A 180 -16.10 -20.27 -0.07
C ILE A 180 -15.90 -20.47 1.45
N PRO A 181 -16.96 -20.59 2.28
CA PRO A 181 -16.78 -20.88 3.71
C PRO A 181 -16.00 -22.17 3.98
N GLN A 182 -16.19 -23.21 3.18
CA GLN A 182 -15.44 -24.47 3.31
C GLN A 182 -13.99 -24.33 2.84
N CYS A 183 -13.72 -23.53 1.80
CA CYS A 183 -12.36 -23.20 1.37
C CYS A 183 -11.59 -22.45 2.47
N LEU A 184 -12.22 -21.45 3.09
CA LEU A 184 -11.64 -20.70 4.21
C LEU A 184 -11.39 -21.60 5.43
N GLU A 185 -12.27 -22.57 5.70
CA GLU A 185 -12.06 -23.54 6.77
C GLU A 185 -10.90 -24.50 6.47
N LEU A 186 -10.75 -24.97 5.22
CA LEU A 186 -9.58 -25.76 4.83
C LEU A 186 -8.28 -24.98 5.05
N GLU A 187 -8.23 -23.71 4.66
CA GLU A 187 -7.06 -22.86 4.87
C GLU A 187 -6.76 -22.64 6.37
N ARG A 188 -7.80 -22.53 7.21
CA ARG A 188 -7.62 -22.45 8.67
C ARG A 188 -7.03 -23.73 9.25
N GLN A 189 -7.50 -24.90 8.80
CA GLN A 189 -6.97 -26.19 9.23
C GLN A 189 -5.49 -26.33 8.87
N TRP A 190 -5.14 -26.02 7.62
CA TRP A 190 -3.75 -26.05 7.15
C TRP A 190 -2.82 -25.20 8.03
N ARG A 191 -3.23 -23.96 8.32
CA ARG A 191 -2.43 -23.06 9.18
C ARG A 191 -2.29 -23.56 10.61
N ARG A 192 -3.31 -24.20 11.20
CA ARG A 192 -3.20 -24.78 12.54
C ARG A 192 -2.17 -25.91 12.55
N THR A 193 -2.23 -26.83 11.59
CA THR A 193 -1.28 -27.95 11.50
C THR A 193 0.15 -27.49 11.22
N SER A 194 0.36 -26.49 10.38
CA SER A 194 1.71 -25.93 10.13
C SER A 194 2.30 -25.15 11.32
N LYS A 195 1.47 -24.68 12.26
CA LYS A 195 1.90 -24.05 13.52
C LYS A 195 2.39 -25.08 14.54
N ASP A 196 1.69 -26.20 14.66
CA ASP A 196 2.05 -27.28 15.59
C ASP A 196 3.46 -27.86 15.31
N ASP A 197 3.91 -27.82 14.05
CA ASP A 197 5.25 -28.26 13.64
C ASP A 197 6.36 -27.19 13.82
N ASN A 198 6.02 -25.90 13.95
CA ASN A 198 6.99 -24.78 13.94
C ASN A 198 7.04 -23.94 15.23
N GLY A 199 6.28 -24.29 16.28
CA GLY A 199 6.26 -23.56 17.56
C GLY A 199 5.42 -22.28 17.52
N ASP A 200 5.08 -21.75 18.70
CA ASP A 200 4.15 -20.63 18.96
C ASP A 200 4.43 -19.37 18.11
N VAL A 201 3.90 -19.32 16.89
CA VAL A 201 3.74 -18.08 16.13
C VAL A 201 2.37 -17.48 16.49
N PRO A 202 2.33 -16.28 17.10
CA PRO A 202 1.08 -15.62 17.47
C PRO A 202 0.10 -15.55 16.30
N ASP A 203 -1.20 -15.62 16.61
CA ASP A 203 -2.31 -15.52 15.67
C ASP A 203 -2.49 -14.12 15.02
N GLU A 204 -1.47 -13.26 15.16
CA GLU A 204 -1.59 -11.80 15.00
C GLU A 204 -1.26 -11.26 13.60
N ASP A 205 -0.73 -12.09 12.69
CA ASP A 205 -0.56 -11.72 11.28
C ASP A 205 -1.27 -12.73 10.39
N LEU A 206 -2.31 -12.30 9.69
CA LEU A 206 -2.76 -12.99 8.49
C LEU A 206 -1.58 -12.93 7.51
N SER A 207 -1.16 -14.07 6.94
CA SER A 207 -0.26 -14.02 5.79
C SER A 207 -0.92 -13.14 4.71
N GLU A 208 -0.13 -12.29 4.06
CA GLU A 208 -0.60 -11.39 3.00
C GLU A 208 -1.40 -12.15 1.93
N GLU A 209 -1.02 -13.42 1.68
CA GLU A 209 -1.72 -14.39 0.84
C GLU A 209 -3.19 -14.60 1.26
N LEU A 210 -3.46 -14.84 2.56
CA LEU A 210 -4.83 -15.07 3.02
C LEU A 210 -5.68 -13.80 2.89
N ARG A 211 -5.08 -12.63 3.12
CA ARG A 211 -5.77 -11.36 2.93
C ARG A 211 -6.13 -11.16 1.46
N SER A 212 -5.19 -11.44 0.55
CA SER A 212 -5.40 -11.44 -0.90
C SER A 212 -6.52 -12.43 -1.30
N MET A 213 -6.46 -13.66 -0.81
CA MET A 213 -7.45 -14.71 -1.08
C MET A 213 -8.85 -14.34 -0.58
N THR A 214 -8.99 -13.88 0.65
CA THR A 214 -10.29 -13.48 1.22
C THR A 214 -10.89 -12.29 0.45
N ARG A 215 -10.05 -11.36 0.02
CA ARG A 215 -10.45 -10.21 -0.79
C ARG A 215 -10.94 -10.63 -2.17
N ALA A 216 -10.27 -11.62 -2.79
CA ALA A 216 -10.66 -12.22 -4.05
C ALA A 216 -12.01 -12.96 -3.93
N PHE A 217 -12.18 -13.78 -2.90
CA PHE A 217 -13.44 -14.47 -2.59
C PHE A 217 -14.62 -13.51 -2.40
N ASN A 218 -14.44 -12.43 -1.65
CA ASN A 218 -15.48 -11.41 -1.44
C ASN A 218 -15.88 -10.66 -2.72
N ARG A 219 -15.11 -10.82 -3.81
CA ARG A 219 -15.34 -10.17 -5.12
C ARG A 219 -15.41 -11.19 -6.25
N TRP A 220 -15.76 -12.44 -5.94
CA TRP A 220 -15.74 -13.57 -6.86
C TRP A 220 -16.27 -13.23 -8.26
N ASP A 221 -17.52 -12.77 -8.34
CA ASP A 221 -18.18 -12.44 -9.60
C ASP A 221 -17.62 -11.17 -10.25
N ARG A 222 -17.29 -10.14 -9.46
CA ARG A 222 -16.76 -8.86 -9.96
C ARG A 222 -15.38 -9.05 -10.59
N LEU A 223 -14.53 -9.87 -9.98
CA LEU A 223 -13.23 -10.24 -10.54
C LEU A 223 -13.35 -11.25 -11.69
N GLY A 224 -14.48 -11.96 -11.80
CA GLY A 224 -14.69 -13.00 -12.81
C GLY A 224 -13.79 -14.20 -12.57
N LEU A 225 -13.67 -14.58 -11.29
CA LEU A 225 -12.87 -15.73 -10.87
C LEU A 225 -13.54 -17.03 -11.33
N VAL A 226 -12.70 -17.99 -11.68
CA VAL A 226 -13.10 -19.37 -11.95
C VAL A 226 -12.27 -20.27 -11.05
N GLY A 227 -12.89 -21.27 -10.45
CA GLY A 227 -12.21 -22.19 -9.53
C GLY A 227 -12.76 -23.59 -9.55
N GLY A 228 -12.04 -24.48 -8.87
CA GLY A 228 -12.40 -25.88 -8.71
C GLY A 228 -12.12 -26.37 -7.30
N THR A 229 -12.79 -27.44 -6.92
CA THR A 229 -12.66 -28.10 -5.62
C THR A 229 -12.58 -29.61 -5.80
N ILE A 230 -11.95 -30.30 -4.85
CA ILE A 230 -11.96 -31.75 -4.74
C ILE A 230 -12.60 -32.13 -3.41
N PHE A 231 -13.58 -33.02 -3.49
CA PHE A 231 -14.24 -33.66 -2.35
C PHE A 231 -13.85 -35.12 -2.26
N VAL A 232 -13.66 -35.62 -1.04
CA VAL A 232 -13.58 -37.05 -0.71
C VAL A 232 -14.65 -37.33 0.34
N GLY A 233 -15.67 -38.11 -0.03
CA GLY A 233 -16.94 -38.12 0.69
C GLY A 233 -17.55 -36.71 0.73
N ASP A 234 -17.95 -36.27 1.93
CA ASP A 234 -18.52 -34.92 2.14
C ASP A 234 -17.47 -33.87 2.51
N LYS A 235 -16.18 -34.23 2.60
CA LYS A 235 -15.10 -33.32 3.01
C LYS A 235 -14.44 -32.68 1.78
N LEU A 236 -14.38 -31.35 1.77
CA LEU A 236 -13.52 -30.58 0.85
C LEU A 236 -12.06 -30.79 1.26
N VAL A 237 -11.23 -31.29 0.33
CA VAL A 237 -9.81 -31.61 0.59
C VAL A 237 -8.84 -30.80 -0.25
N ALA A 238 -9.30 -30.15 -1.31
CA ALA A 238 -8.49 -29.21 -2.09
C ALA A 238 -9.37 -28.18 -2.82
N PHE A 239 -8.82 -27.00 -3.06
CA PHE A 239 -9.42 -26.01 -3.95
C PHE A 239 -8.36 -25.20 -4.70
N THR A 240 -8.77 -24.59 -5.80
CA THR A 240 -7.96 -23.66 -6.57
C THR A 240 -8.85 -22.66 -7.28
N PHE A 241 -8.32 -21.48 -7.56
CA PHE A 241 -9.00 -20.50 -8.41
C PHE A 241 -7.99 -19.58 -9.10
N GLY A 242 -8.47 -18.88 -10.12
CA GLY A 242 -7.73 -17.79 -10.75
C GLY A 242 -8.56 -17.11 -11.83
N CYS A 243 -7.89 -16.39 -12.73
CA CYS A 243 -8.56 -15.66 -13.80
C CYS A 243 -7.67 -15.49 -15.05
N PRO A 244 -8.24 -15.05 -16.19
CA PRO A 244 -7.45 -14.84 -17.41
C PRO A 244 -6.46 -13.66 -17.27
N ILE A 245 -5.24 -13.87 -17.76
CA ILE A 245 -4.25 -12.78 -17.99
C ILE A 245 -4.50 -12.16 -19.36
N ASN A 246 -4.58 -13.03 -20.38
CA ASN A 246 -4.83 -12.66 -21.77
C ASN A 246 -5.67 -13.72 -22.50
N GLN A 247 -5.90 -13.56 -23.81
CA GLN A 247 -6.72 -14.46 -24.63
C GLN A 247 -6.31 -15.94 -24.58
N CYS A 248 -5.03 -16.24 -24.32
CA CYS A 248 -4.49 -17.59 -24.37
C CYS A 248 -3.79 -18.05 -23.08
N THR A 249 -3.74 -17.20 -22.05
CA THR A 249 -3.04 -17.47 -20.79
C THR A 249 -3.97 -17.30 -19.61
N PHE A 250 -4.15 -18.37 -18.83
CA PHE A 250 -4.92 -18.36 -17.59
C PHE A 250 -3.99 -18.37 -16.39
N ASP A 251 -4.26 -17.52 -15.41
CA ASP A 251 -3.53 -17.43 -14.15
C ASP A 251 -4.15 -18.36 -13.10
N VAL A 252 -3.34 -19.15 -12.41
CA VAL A 252 -3.76 -19.93 -11.24
C VAL A 252 -3.22 -19.24 -9.99
N CYS A 253 -4.04 -18.34 -9.43
CA CYS A 253 -3.63 -17.45 -8.33
C CYS A 253 -3.48 -18.18 -7.00
N VAL A 254 -4.33 -19.18 -6.73
CA VAL A 254 -4.32 -19.92 -5.46
C VAL A 254 -4.54 -21.40 -5.72
N GLU A 255 -3.77 -22.25 -5.04
CA GLU A 255 -3.95 -23.70 -5.00
C GLU A 255 -3.67 -24.20 -3.58
N LYS A 256 -4.68 -24.78 -2.92
CA LYS A 256 -4.59 -25.26 -1.54
C LYS A 256 -5.13 -26.68 -1.44
N ALA A 257 -4.50 -27.50 -0.61
CA ALA A 257 -4.91 -28.88 -0.38
C ALA A 257 -4.53 -29.39 1.01
N ASP A 258 -5.33 -30.29 1.55
CA ASP A 258 -5.06 -31.03 2.78
C ASP A 258 -3.89 -32.01 2.54
N VAL A 259 -2.78 -31.79 3.24
CA VAL A 259 -1.55 -32.58 3.10
C VAL A 259 -1.72 -34.05 3.53
N ASN A 260 -2.77 -34.37 4.27
CA ASN A 260 -3.09 -35.75 4.66
C ASN A 260 -3.65 -36.58 3.49
N TYR A 261 -4.05 -35.93 2.39
CA TYR A 261 -4.56 -36.59 1.20
C TYR A 261 -3.47 -36.68 0.13
N GLU A 262 -2.80 -37.83 0.09
CA GLU A 262 -1.64 -38.01 -0.79
C GLU A 262 -2.02 -37.87 -2.27
N GLY A 263 -1.46 -36.86 -2.92
CA GLY A 263 -1.73 -36.53 -4.34
C GLY A 263 -2.78 -35.44 -4.54
N ALA A 264 -3.36 -34.86 -3.47
CA ALA A 264 -4.40 -33.84 -3.55
C ALA A 264 -3.99 -32.61 -4.39
N PHE A 265 -2.78 -32.06 -4.19
CA PHE A 265 -2.25 -30.98 -5.03
C PHE A 265 -2.13 -31.36 -6.52
N THR A 266 -1.77 -32.61 -6.81
CA THR A 266 -1.58 -33.04 -8.22
C THR A 266 -2.92 -33.27 -8.90
N ILE A 267 -3.91 -33.81 -8.19
CA ILE A 267 -5.25 -34.06 -8.76
C ILE A 267 -6.03 -32.77 -8.95
N ILE A 268 -6.04 -31.82 -7.99
CA ILE A 268 -6.74 -30.54 -8.15
C ILE A 268 -6.14 -29.75 -9.33
N ASN A 269 -4.82 -29.76 -9.46
CA ASN A 269 -4.14 -29.09 -10.57
C ASN A 269 -4.59 -29.65 -11.93
N GLN A 270 -4.59 -30.98 -12.07
CA GLN A 270 -5.00 -31.62 -13.32
C GLN A 270 -6.49 -31.42 -13.60
N GLU A 271 -7.36 -31.65 -12.63
CA GLU A 271 -8.81 -31.54 -12.83
C GLU A 271 -9.21 -30.11 -13.14
N PHE A 272 -8.68 -29.12 -12.43
CA PHE A 272 -9.00 -27.72 -12.73
C PHE A 272 -8.61 -27.33 -14.15
N VAL A 273 -7.40 -27.66 -14.59
CA VAL A 273 -6.95 -27.34 -15.96
C VAL A 273 -7.82 -28.05 -17.01
N LYS A 274 -8.30 -29.28 -16.78
CA LYS A 274 -9.23 -29.95 -17.71
C LYS A 274 -10.55 -29.19 -17.88
N HIS A 275 -11.06 -28.56 -16.82
CA HIS A 275 -12.35 -27.87 -16.81
C HIS A 275 -12.26 -26.40 -17.26
N LEU A 276 -11.06 -25.83 -17.36
CA LEU A 276 -10.87 -24.50 -17.95
C LEU A 276 -11.23 -24.50 -19.46
N PRO A 277 -11.65 -23.37 -20.05
CA PRO A 277 -11.83 -23.24 -21.50
C PRO A 277 -10.57 -23.59 -22.31
N GLU A 278 -10.75 -24.26 -23.46
CA GLU A 278 -9.64 -24.75 -24.29
C GLU A 278 -8.78 -23.64 -24.92
N GLN A 279 -9.34 -22.43 -25.06
CA GLN A 279 -8.63 -21.26 -25.58
C GLN A 279 -7.38 -20.89 -24.74
N TYR A 280 -7.36 -21.24 -23.46
CA TYR A 280 -6.22 -21.01 -22.58
C TYR A 280 -5.17 -22.09 -22.80
N TYR A 281 -4.37 -21.86 -23.84
CA TYR A 281 -3.25 -22.72 -24.22
C TYR A 281 -2.13 -22.73 -23.16
N TYR A 282 -1.89 -21.59 -22.52
CA TYR A 282 -0.92 -21.42 -21.44
C TYR A 282 -1.60 -21.30 -20.08
N ILE A 283 -0.98 -21.91 -19.07
CA ILE A 283 -1.35 -21.81 -17.67
C ILE A 283 -0.17 -21.20 -16.92
N ASN A 284 -0.33 -19.97 -16.44
CA ASN A 284 0.62 -19.34 -15.53
C ASN A 284 0.29 -19.79 -14.10
N ARG A 285 1.29 -20.25 -13.35
CA ARG A 285 1.14 -20.65 -11.95
C ARG A 285 1.98 -19.78 -11.03
N GLU A 286 2.19 -18.51 -11.38
CA GLU A 286 2.87 -17.45 -10.61
C GLU A 286 4.32 -17.80 -10.21
N GLU A 287 4.91 -17.05 -9.26
CA GLU A 287 6.31 -17.16 -8.82
C GLU A 287 6.54 -18.01 -7.57
N ASP A 288 7.78 -18.40 -7.29
CA ASP A 288 8.11 -19.19 -6.10
C ASP A 288 8.46 -18.35 -4.86
N MET A 289 8.58 -17.02 -5.01
CA MET A 289 8.88 -16.06 -3.95
C MET A 289 10.14 -16.42 -3.14
N GLY A 290 11.08 -17.14 -3.74
CA GLY A 290 12.31 -17.59 -3.08
C GLY A 290 12.14 -18.85 -2.20
N ASP A 291 10.92 -19.39 -2.06
CA ASP A 291 10.70 -20.62 -1.30
C ASP A 291 11.25 -21.84 -2.07
N GLU A 292 12.25 -22.51 -1.49
CA GLU A 292 12.93 -23.64 -2.14
C GLU A 292 12.00 -24.84 -2.37
N GLY A 293 11.04 -25.07 -1.48
CA GLY A 293 10.05 -26.14 -1.59
C GLY A 293 9.10 -25.91 -2.76
N LEU A 294 8.55 -24.69 -2.84
CA LEU A 294 7.67 -24.23 -3.91
C LEU A 294 8.40 -24.20 -5.25
N ARG A 295 9.64 -23.69 -5.27
CA ARG A 295 10.51 -23.73 -6.45
C ARG A 295 10.70 -25.14 -6.98
N ARG A 296 11.03 -26.09 -6.10
CA ARG A 296 11.15 -27.51 -6.48
C ARG A 296 9.81 -28.08 -6.97
N ALA A 297 8.69 -27.72 -6.35
CA ALA A 297 7.37 -28.16 -6.74
C ALA A 297 7.01 -27.66 -8.16
N LYS A 298 7.19 -26.37 -8.46
CA LYS A 298 6.91 -25.78 -9.78
C LYS A 298 7.86 -26.31 -10.86
N LEU A 299 9.17 -26.41 -10.59
CA LEU A 299 10.15 -27.02 -11.52
C LEU A 299 9.91 -28.52 -11.78
N SER A 300 9.24 -29.22 -10.87
CA SER A 300 8.92 -30.64 -11.06
C SER A 300 7.90 -30.88 -12.19
N TYR A 301 7.04 -29.89 -12.48
CA TYR A 301 6.11 -29.92 -13.62
C TYR A 301 6.76 -29.53 -14.96
N LYS A 302 8.04 -29.16 -14.97
CA LYS A 302 8.81 -28.82 -16.18
C LYS A 302 8.14 -27.68 -16.97
N PRO A 303 8.19 -26.43 -16.47
CA PRO A 303 7.61 -25.27 -17.16
C PRO A 303 8.10 -25.19 -18.61
N ASP A 304 7.21 -24.77 -19.51
CA ASP A 304 7.55 -24.48 -20.91
C ASP A 304 8.27 -23.13 -21.02
N ILE A 305 7.86 -22.18 -20.18
CA ILE A 305 8.46 -20.85 -20.09
C ILE A 305 8.70 -20.55 -18.61
N LEU A 306 9.93 -20.17 -18.28
CA LEU A 306 10.24 -19.47 -17.04
C LEU A 306 10.35 -18.00 -17.40
N LEU A 307 9.31 -17.22 -17.10
CA LEU A 307 9.22 -15.83 -17.52
C LEU A 307 10.00 -14.96 -16.53
N GLU A 308 11.24 -14.63 -16.91
CA GLU A 308 12.11 -13.76 -16.11
C GLU A 308 11.59 -12.32 -16.12
N LYS A 309 11.56 -11.73 -14.92
CA LYS A 309 11.20 -10.33 -14.67
C LYS A 309 12.44 -9.59 -14.17
N ASN A 310 12.83 -8.50 -14.83
CA ASN A 310 13.91 -7.64 -14.37
C ASN A 310 13.38 -6.52 -13.48
N VAL A 311 14.22 -6.16 -12.51
CA VAL A 311 14.11 -4.96 -11.70
C VAL A 311 15.03 -3.90 -12.29
N ILE A 312 14.50 -2.71 -12.50
CA ILE A 312 15.23 -1.53 -12.97
C ILE A 312 15.25 -0.52 -11.83
N MET A 313 16.45 -0.18 -11.38
CA MET A 313 16.68 0.85 -10.36
C MET A 313 17.61 1.93 -10.88
N GLU A 314 17.44 3.15 -10.41
CA GLU A 314 18.46 4.19 -10.60
C GLU A 314 19.83 3.75 -10.07
N LYS A 315 20.88 3.89 -10.89
CA LYS A 315 22.27 3.58 -10.49
C LYS A 315 22.75 4.45 -9.33
N HIS A 316 22.18 5.66 -9.20
CA HIS A 316 22.55 6.60 -8.17
C HIS A 316 21.33 7.08 -7.36
N PRO A 317 21.22 6.73 -6.07
CA PRO A 317 20.05 7.08 -5.25
C PRO A 317 19.94 8.59 -4.98
N LEU A 318 18.70 9.09 -4.81
CA LEU A 318 18.32 10.51 -4.72
C LEU A 318 19.15 11.38 -3.75
N ALA A 319 19.65 10.82 -2.65
CA ALA A 319 20.50 11.54 -1.69
C ALA A 319 21.82 12.06 -2.30
N ALA A 320 22.23 11.54 -3.46
CA ALA A 320 23.40 12.00 -4.20
C ALA A 320 23.09 13.03 -5.31
N PHE A 321 21.81 13.33 -5.58
CA PHE A 321 21.37 14.10 -6.77
C PHE A 321 20.54 15.36 -6.49
N GLU A 322 19.80 15.44 -5.38
CA GLU A 322 18.96 16.61 -5.16
C GLU A 322 19.65 17.68 -4.32
N ASP A 323 19.87 18.84 -4.95
CA ASP A 323 20.31 20.07 -4.31
C ASP A 323 19.32 20.45 -3.19
N GLN A 324 19.62 20.02 -1.98
CA GLN A 324 18.79 20.23 -0.79
C GLN A 324 18.71 21.71 -0.43
N ASP A 325 19.74 22.48 -0.76
CA ASP A 325 19.76 23.93 -0.57
C ASP A 325 18.78 24.58 -1.54
N ARG A 326 18.75 24.17 -2.82
CA ARG A 326 17.73 24.61 -3.78
C ARG A 326 16.31 24.24 -3.32
N ILE A 327 16.08 23.00 -2.90
CA ILE A 327 14.74 22.57 -2.44
C ILE A 327 14.29 23.39 -1.23
N LYS A 328 15.20 23.67 -0.30
CA LYS A 328 14.93 24.51 0.87
C LYS A 328 14.57 25.93 0.46
N GLU A 329 15.36 26.55 -0.42
CA GLU A 329 15.10 27.92 -0.90
C GLU A 329 13.79 28.00 -1.69
N GLU A 330 13.53 27.06 -2.61
CA GLU A 330 12.27 27.03 -3.34
C GLU A 330 11.07 26.76 -2.41
N THR A 331 11.23 25.93 -1.37
CA THR A 331 10.19 25.75 -0.33
C THR A 331 9.94 27.04 0.44
N ARG A 332 10.99 27.80 0.76
CA ARG A 332 10.90 29.11 1.41
C ARG A 332 10.21 30.15 0.53
N GLU A 333 10.47 30.14 -0.78
CA GLU A 333 9.76 31.00 -1.73
C GLU A 333 8.26 30.70 -1.78
N ILE A 334 7.89 29.41 -1.83
CA ILE A 334 6.48 29.02 -1.82
C ILE A 334 5.83 29.43 -0.50
N TRP A 335 6.51 29.23 0.63
CA TRP A 335 6.03 29.68 1.94
C TRP A 335 5.68 31.17 1.91
N LYS A 336 6.61 32.02 1.46
CA LYS A 336 6.39 33.48 1.33
C LYS A 336 5.23 33.87 0.42
N GLN A 337 4.95 33.07 -0.60
CA GLN A 337 3.86 33.33 -1.54
C GLN A 337 2.51 32.89 -1.00
N VAL A 338 2.49 31.82 -0.20
CA VAL A 338 1.27 31.19 0.31
C VAL A 338 0.85 31.79 1.65
N PHE A 339 1.82 32.05 2.53
CA PHE A 339 1.62 32.58 3.86
C PHE A 339 2.12 34.03 3.91
N ASN A 340 1.36 34.91 4.56
CA ASN A 340 1.70 36.33 4.69
C ASN A 340 2.49 36.59 5.99
N ASP A 341 3.44 35.71 6.30
CA ASP A 341 4.21 35.76 7.54
C ASP A 341 5.37 36.77 7.43
N PRO A 342 5.78 37.42 8.54
CA PRO A 342 6.92 38.34 8.53
C PRO A 342 8.23 37.66 8.12
N ASP A 343 9.09 38.35 7.36
CA ASP A 343 10.39 37.80 6.93
C ASP A 343 11.24 37.26 8.09
N LYS A 344 11.22 37.95 9.25
CA LYS A 344 11.94 37.51 10.46
C LYS A 344 11.49 36.14 10.95
N PHE A 345 10.18 35.87 10.90
CA PHE A 345 9.61 34.59 11.27
C PHE A 345 10.06 33.49 10.30
N ILE A 346 9.97 33.78 9.00
CA ILE A 346 10.37 32.84 7.95
C ILE A 346 11.87 32.51 8.07
N ASP A 347 12.70 33.49 8.37
CA ASP A 347 14.15 33.28 8.60
C ASP A 347 14.42 32.40 9.83
N LEU A 348 13.70 32.62 10.93
CA LEU A 348 13.77 31.76 12.11
C LEU A 348 13.34 30.32 11.77
N TYR A 349 12.20 30.17 11.10
CA TYR A 349 11.65 28.87 10.75
C TYR A 349 12.63 28.07 9.87
N PHE A 350 13.12 28.66 8.77
CA PHE A 350 14.01 27.96 7.84
C PHE A 350 15.44 27.77 8.37
N SER A 351 15.84 28.48 9.42
CA SER A 351 17.14 28.27 10.07
C SER A 351 17.09 27.26 11.23
N ARG A 352 16.03 27.26 12.03
CA ARG A 352 15.93 26.46 13.26
C ARG A 352 14.99 25.26 13.15
N VAL A 353 13.84 25.42 12.48
CA VAL A 353 12.75 24.42 12.45
C VAL A 353 12.82 23.53 11.22
N TYR A 354 13.02 24.11 10.04
CA TYR A 354 13.09 23.35 8.79
C TYR A 354 14.21 22.30 8.85
N ARG A 355 13.86 21.07 8.51
CA ARG A 355 14.82 19.99 8.28
C ARG A 355 14.46 19.32 6.96
N SER A 356 15.46 19.15 6.08
CA SER A 356 15.27 18.43 4.82
C SER A 356 14.77 17.01 5.03
N GLU A 357 15.17 16.37 6.14
CA GLU A 357 14.65 15.06 6.53
C GLU A 357 13.13 15.04 6.67
N TYR A 358 12.51 16.08 7.23
CA TYR A 358 11.07 16.12 7.49
C TYR A 358 10.30 16.79 6.36
N ASN A 359 10.99 17.25 5.31
CA ASN A 359 10.37 17.85 4.15
C ASN A 359 9.74 16.78 3.27
N VAL A 360 8.47 16.97 2.94
CA VAL A 360 7.78 16.26 1.87
C VAL A 360 7.50 17.32 0.82
N CYS A 361 7.92 17.08 -0.42
CA CYS A 361 7.72 18.04 -1.50
C CYS A 361 7.31 17.35 -2.79
N CYS A 362 6.59 18.08 -3.63
CA CYS A 362 6.31 17.70 -5.00
C CYS A 362 7.12 18.58 -5.94
N GLN A 363 7.80 17.97 -6.90
CA GLN A 363 8.58 18.68 -7.92
C GLN A 363 7.94 18.51 -9.30
N ILE A 364 7.87 19.57 -10.11
CA ILE A 364 7.47 19.50 -11.52
C ILE A 364 8.50 20.27 -12.33
N ASP A 365 8.98 19.65 -13.41
CA ASP A 365 10.04 20.21 -14.27
C ASP A 365 11.28 20.62 -13.47
N GLY A 366 11.62 19.82 -12.45
CA GLY A 366 12.75 20.07 -11.56
C GLY A 366 12.55 21.25 -10.62
N LYS A 367 11.34 21.76 -10.39
CA LYS A 367 11.05 22.83 -9.42
C LYS A 367 10.08 22.36 -8.36
N VAL A 368 10.28 22.76 -7.11
CA VAL A 368 9.34 22.54 -6.02
C VAL A 368 8.07 23.35 -6.31
N VAL A 369 6.94 22.66 -6.38
CA VAL A 369 5.62 23.26 -6.60
C VAL A 369 4.69 23.15 -5.40
N ALA A 370 4.98 22.22 -4.50
CA ALA A 370 4.27 22.05 -3.23
C ALA A 370 5.21 21.45 -2.19
N ALA A 371 5.03 21.81 -0.93
CA ALA A 371 5.85 21.30 0.16
C ALA A 371 5.10 21.37 1.50
N LEU A 372 5.50 20.51 2.43
CA LEU A 372 5.12 20.54 3.83
C LEU A 372 6.24 19.94 4.70
N GLN A 373 6.20 20.21 6.00
CA GLN A 373 7.05 19.58 7.01
C GLN A 373 6.23 18.63 7.86
N THR A 374 6.72 17.40 8.09
CA THR A 374 6.18 16.47 9.09
C THR A 374 7.05 16.51 10.34
N LEU A 375 6.91 17.57 11.14
CA LEU A 375 7.77 17.81 12.30
C LEU A 375 7.49 16.76 13.38
N PRO A 376 8.50 16.05 13.92
CA PRO A 376 8.30 15.06 14.95
C PRO A 376 7.95 15.73 16.28
N TYR A 377 6.93 15.19 16.96
CA TYR A 377 6.49 15.62 18.28
C TYR A 377 6.20 14.38 19.14
N THR A 378 6.25 14.55 20.45
CA THR A 378 5.72 13.55 21.38
C THR A 378 4.36 14.01 21.87
N MET A 379 3.37 13.13 21.89
CA MET A 379 2.08 13.40 22.52
C MET A 379 1.96 12.58 23.79
N ILE A 380 1.47 13.17 24.88
CA ILE A 380 0.91 12.42 26.00
C ILE A 380 -0.49 11.98 25.61
N TYR A 381 -0.79 10.69 25.77
CA TYR A 381 -2.10 10.09 25.61
C TYR A 381 -2.41 9.26 26.86
N ASP A 382 -3.22 9.81 27.77
CA ASP A 382 -3.60 9.15 29.03
C ASP A 382 -2.37 8.61 29.81
N GLY A 383 -1.33 9.44 29.91
CA GLY A 383 -0.09 9.13 30.63
C GLY A 383 0.93 8.31 29.86
N ARG A 384 0.69 7.97 28.58
CA ARG A 384 1.65 7.32 27.67
C ARG A 384 2.26 8.34 26.71
N GLU A 385 3.55 8.22 26.44
CA GLU A 385 4.19 8.95 25.35
C GLU A 385 3.95 8.26 24.02
N VAL A 386 3.53 9.02 23.02
CA VAL A 386 3.12 8.53 21.71
C VAL A 386 3.80 9.35 20.62
N LYS A 387 4.47 8.66 19.68
CA LYS A 387 5.07 9.29 18.51
C LYS A 387 3.99 9.96 17.65
N THR A 388 4.12 11.27 17.49
CA THR A 388 3.16 12.11 16.77
C THR A 388 3.92 13.02 15.81
N VAL A 389 3.25 13.52 14.78
CA VAL A 389 3.81 14.59 13.95
C VAL A 389 2.93 15.82 13.97
N TYR A 390 3.54 16.99 13.84
CA TYR A 390 2.85 18.23 13.49
C TYR A 390 3.09 18.51 12.01
N VAL A 391 2.01 18.58 11.23
CA VAL A 391 2.07 18.90 9.80
C VAL A 391 2.07 20.42 9.66
N SER A 392 3.20 20.97 9.21
CA SER A 392 3.44 22.41 9.12
C SER A 392 3.67 22.85 7.68
N GLY A 393 3.22 24.07 7.35
CA GLY A 393 3.57 24.72 6.09
C GLY A 393 3.02 24.09 4.83
N VAL A 394 1.84 23.47 4.90
CA VAL A 394 1.21 22.83 3.73
C VAL A 394 0.94 23.87 2.66
N SER A 395 1.77 23.86 1.62
CA SER A 395 1.82 24.93 0.64
C SER A 395 1.87 24.38 -0.77
N THR A 396 1.19 25.06 -1.69
CA THR A 396 1.17 24.75 -3.12
C THR A 396 1.15 26.06 -3.88
N ARG A 397 2.10 26.22 -4.82
CA ARG A 397 2.19 27.37 -5.73
C ARG A 397 0.82 27.65 -6.37
N PRO A 398 0.33 28.89 -6.38
CA PRO A 398 -1.02 29.22 -6.83
C PRO A 398 -1.40 28.65 -8.20
N GLU A 399 -0.49 28.67 -9.16
CA GLU A 399 -0.65 28.18 -10.53
C GLU A 399 -0.77 26.65 -10.65
N TYR A 400 -0.37 25.92 -9.60
CA TYR A 400 -0.46 24.46 -9.52
C TYR A 400 -1.67 23.97 -8.69
N ARG A 401 -2.47 24.88 -8.15
CA ARG A 401 -3.68 24.52 -7.37
C ARG A 401 -4.77 23.93 -8.28
N ARG A 402 -5.71 23.19 -7.68
CA ARG A 402 -6.82 22.48 -8.37
C ARG A 402 -6.37 21.39 -9.35
N GLN A 403 -5.13 20.92 -9.21
CA GLN A 403 -4.56 19.81 -9.98
C GLN A 403 -4.31 18.56 -9.13
N ASP A 404 -4.95 18.48 -7.96
CA ASP A 404 -4.81 17.39 -6.97
C ASP A 404 -3.43 17.31 -6.26
N ILE A 405 -2.51 18.24 -6.55
CA ILE A 405 -1.14 18.26 -6.00
C ILE A 405 -1.14 18.31 -4.46
N GLY A 406 -1.96 19.16 -3.84
CA GLY A 406 -2.05 19.24 -2.37
C GLY A 406 -2.55 17.94 -1.72
N ASN A 407 -3.55 17.28 -2.32
CA ASN A 407 -4.04 16.00 -1.82
C ASN A 407 -2.97 14.90 -1.95
N ASN A 408 -2.25 14.90 -3.07
CA ASN A 408 -1.16 13.97 -3.30
C ASN A 408 -0.02 14.19 -2.29
N LEU A 409 0.35 15.45 -2.02
CA LEU A 409 1.35 15.81 -1.02
C LEU A 409 0.96 15.30 0.37
N MET A 410 -0.29 15.49 0.81
CA MET A 410 -0.79 14.97 2.09
C MET A 410 -0.73 13.44 2.14
N ARG A 411 -1.17 12.76 1.07
CA ARG A 411 -1.10 11.30 0.98
C ARG A 411 0.31 10.77 1.13
N GLN A 412 1.28 11.37 0.44
CA GLN A 412 2.69 11.01 0.56
C GLN A 412 3.19 11.22 1.99
N ALA A 413 2.84 12.34 2.61
CA ALA A 413 3.23 12.63 3.99
C ALA A 413 2.69 11.58 4.95
N HIS A 414 1.38 11.28 4.90
CA HIS A 414 0.73 10.26 5.73
C HIS A 414 1.35 8.88 5.57
N PHE A 415 1.52 8.44 4.32
CA PHE A 415 2.12 7.15 4.01
C PHE A 415 3.56 7.07 4.53
N ARG A 416 4.36 8.12 4.34
CA ARG A 416 5.74 8.21 4.83
C ARG A 416 5.82 8.12 6.35
N VAL A 417 4.96 8.84 7.08
CA VAL A 417 4.99 8.84 8.55
C VAL A 417 4.43 7.55 9.16
N TYR A 418 3.52 6.85 8.46
CA TYR A 418 3.04 5.53 8.87
C TYR A 418 4.19 4.51 9.05
N TYR A 419 5.10 4.43 8.07
CA TYR A 419 6.27 3.54 8.16
C TYR A 419 7.36 4.03 9.11
N ARG A 420 7.29 5.27 9.57
CA ARG A 420 8.09 5.79 10.69
C ARG A 420 7.46 5.52 12.05
N GLU A 421 6.45 4.66 12.09
CA GLU A 421 5.75 4.24 13.31
C GLU A 421 5.01 5.38 14.03
N ILE A 422 4.67 6.44 13.32
CA ILE A 422 3.88 7.54 13.87
C ILE A 422 2.44 7.07 14.09
N VAL A 423 1.86 7.43 15.24
CA VAL A 423 0.50 7.02 15.61
C VAL A 423 -0.51 8.10 15.23
N PHE A 424 -0.19 9.36 15.49
CA PHE A 424 -1.07 10.50 15.22
C PHE A 424 -0.36 11.59 14.39
N ALA A 425 -1.14 12.34 13.62
CA ALA A 425 -0.71 13.60 13.02
C ALA A 425 -1.64 14.72 13.44
N SER A 426 -1.10 15.90 13.73
CA SER A 426 -1.86 17.08 14.14
C SER A 426 -1.53 18.27 13.25
N LEU A 427 -2.47 19.21 13.14
CA LEU A 427 -2.30 20.48 12.43
C LEU A 427 -3.28 21.53 12.92
N ILE A 428 -3.01 22.79 12.58
CA ILE A 428 -3.95 23.90 12.70
C ILE A 428 -4.28 24.40 11.29
N PRO A 429 -5.55 24.33 10.84
CA PRO A 429 -5.95 24.91 9.56
C PRO A 429 -5.82 26.44 9.59
N ALA A 430 -5.12 27.01 8.61
CA ALA A 430 -4.87 28.46 8.54
C ALA A 430 -6.11 29.29 8.14
N GLU A 431 -7.11 28.66 7.51
CA GLU A 431 -8.32 29.29 6.99
C GLU A 431 -9.55 28.38 7.23
N ASP A 432 -10.74 28.96 7.38
CA ASP A 432 -11.96 28.20 7.74
C ASP A 432 -12.34 27.11 6.73
N TRP A 433 -12.09 27.32 5.44
CA TRP A 433 -12.40 26.32 4.41
C TRP A 433 -11.45 25.11 4.46
N LEU A 434 -10.26 25.26 5.07
CA LEU A 434 -9.28 24.18 5.16
C LEU A 434 -9.73 23.06 6.10
N TYR A 435 -10.64 23.32 7.06
CA TYR A 435 -11.18 22.27 7.92
C TYR A 435 -11.88 21.17 7.11
N GLU A 436 -12.74 21.55 6.15
CA GLU A 436 -13.42 20.60 5.27
C GLU A 436 -12.46 19.88 4.33
N TRP A 437 -11.35 20.54 3.96
CA TRP A 437 -10.32 19.92 3.13
C TRP A 437 -9.54 18.87 3.93
N TYR A 438 -9.09 19.20 5.13
CA TYR A 438 -8.37 18.26 6.01
C TYR A 438 -9.27 17.12 6.51
N GLU A 439 -10.57 17.33 6.68
CA GLU A 439 -11.52 16.24 6.96
C GLU A 439 -11.51 15.17 5.85
N LYS A 440 -11.47 15.59 4.57
CA LYS A 440 -11.32 14.67 3.43
C LYS A 440 -9.96 13.97 3.43
N CYS A 441 -8.94 14.62 4.01
CA CYS A 441 -7.62 14.05 4.27
C CYS A 441 -7.54 13.28 5.61
N GLY A 442 -8.64 12.84 6.21
CA GLY A 442 -8.60 11.93 7.36
C GLY A 442 -8.55 12.58 8.75
N TYR A 443 -8.61 13.91 8.85
CA TYR A 443 -8.48 14.63 10.12
C TYR A 443 -9.83 14.86 10.82
N ALA A 444 -9.85 14.70 12.14
CA ALA A 444 -11.00 14.98 13.01
C ALA A 444 -10.76 16.21 13.88
N ARG A 445 -11.85 16.90 14.26
CA ARG A 445 -11.84 18.10 15.12
C ARG A 445 -11.81 17.75 16.61
N VAL A 446 -10.89 16.86 17.00
CA VAL A 446 -10.76 16.35 18.38
C VAL A 446 -9.67 17.06 19.18
N MET A 447 -9.01 18.08 18.60
CA MET A 447 -7.85 18.74 19.19
C MET A 447 -8.04 20.25 19.32
N THR A 448 -7.53 20.85 20.38
CA THR A 448 -7.64 22.30 20.63
C THR A 448 -6.27 22.90 20.88
N CYS A 449 -5.92 23.98 20.18
CA CYS A 449 -4.81 24.83 20.55
C CYS A 449 -5.26 25.81 21.63
N THR A 450 -4.71 25.68 22.83
CA THR A 450 -5.00 26.51 24.00
C THR A 450 -4.07 27.72 24.08
N PRO A 451 -4.50 28.84 24.69
CA PRO A 451 -3.64 29.99 24.94
C PRO A 451 -2.31 29.61 25.61
N PRO A 452 -1.23 30.34 25.32
CA PRO A 452 0.05 30.10 25.96
C PRO A 452 -0.03 30.32 27.48
N PRO A 453 0.78 29.62 28.29
CA PRO A 453 0.87 29.86 29.72
C PRO A 453 1.20 31.32 30.03
N ALA A 454 0.63 31.85 31.12
CA ALA A 454 0.99 33.16 31.63
C ALA A 454 2.51 33.21 31.91
N ASP A 455 3.17 34.28 31.46
CA ASP A 455 4.60 34.51 31.63
C ASP A 455 5.54 33.49 30.94
N THR A 456 5.19 32.99 29.75
CA THR A 456 6.05 32.11 28.92
C THR A 456 7.52 32.57 28.84
N MET A 457 7.79 33.88 28.81
CA MET A 457 9.16 34.40 28.75
C MET A 457 9.96 34.24 30.05
N ALA A 458 9.29 34.11 31.20
CA ALA A 458 9.87 33.99 32.53
C ALA A 458 9.90 32.54 33.05
N THR A 459 9.02 31.67 32.55
CA THR A 459 8.95 30.26 32.95
C THR A 459 10.13 29.46 32.36
N SER A 460 10.83 28.69 33.20
CA SER A 460 11.88 27.76 32.72
C SER A 460 11.27 26.57 31.98
N PHE A 461 12.07 25.91 31.14
CA PHE A 461 11.59 24.73 30.41
C PHE A 461 11.14 23.61 31.36
N GLU A 462 11.83 23.39 32.49
CA GLU A 462 11.46 22.33 33.44
C GLU A 462 10.09 22.58 34.09
N GLU A 463 9.78 23.84 34.40
CA GLU A 463 8.46 24.18 34.93
C GLU A 463 7.39 24.05 33.85
N PHE A 464 7.69 24.50 32.62
CA PHE A 464 6.80 24.33 31.48
C PHE A 464 6.54 22.84 31.20
N ASP A 465 7.57 21.99 31.21
CA ASP A 465 7.48 20.56 30.96
C ASP A 465 6.60 19.85 32.00
N ARG A 466 6.73 20.23 33.27
CA ARG A 466 5.82 19.76 34.34
C ARG A 466 4.36 20.13 34.05
N ILE A 467 4.10 21.34 33.59
CA ILE A 467 2.74 21.82 33.30
C ILE A 467 2.13 21.09 32.10
N GLN A 468 2.86 20.94 31.00
CA GLN A 468 2.35 20.20 29.83
C GLN A 468 2.10 18.73 30.17
N ARG A 469 3.05 18.04 30.83
CA ARG A 469 2.91 16.61 31.15
C ARG A 469 1.82 16.29 32.17
N ALA A 470 1.35 17.27 32.93
CA ALA A 470 0.20 17.12 33.82
C ALA A 470 -1.15 17.04 33.07
N LYS A 471 -1.18 17.42 31.78
CA LYS A 471 -2.38 17.31 30.96
C LYS A 471 -2.62 15.85 30.55
N ARG A 472 -3.90 15.52 30.38
CA ARG A 472 -4.35 14.16 30.05
C ARG A 472 -3.95 13.74 28.64
N CYS A 473 -4.18 14.62 27.66
CA CYS A 473 -3.80 14.42 26.27
C CYS A 473 -3.22 15.72 25.68
N VAL A 474 -1.91 15.78 25.44
CA VAL A 474 -1.27 17.00 24.94
C VAL A 474 -0.08 16.72 24.03
N LEU A 475 0.10 17.54 23.00
CA LEU A 475 1.32 17.58 22.20
C LEU A 475 2.43 18.33 22.96
N LEU A 476 3.55 17.67 23.22
CA LEU A 476 4.65 18.20 24.03
C LEU A 476 5.65 18.98 23.19
N HIS A 477 6.10 20.13 23.68
CA HIS A 477 7.34 20.75 23.19
C HIS A 477 8.54 20.23 23.97
N ASP A 478 9.64 20.00 23.27
CA ASP A 478 10.94 19.80 23.89
C ASP A 478 11.63 21.14 24.17
N GLU A 479 12.84 21.09 24.73
CA GLU A 479 13.57 22.29 25.15
C GLU A 479 13.97 23.16 23.95
N ASP A 480 14.39 22.57 22.82
CA ASP A 480 14.74 23.33 21.62
C ASP A 480 13.51 23.99 21.00
N GLY A 481 12.39 23.27 20.92
CA GLY A 481 11.10 23.82 20.48
C GLY A 481 10.67 25.01 21.34
N TYR A 482 10.75 24.87 22.66
CA TYR A 482 10.42 25.94 23.60
C TYR A 482 11.31 27.18 23.42
N GLU A 483 12.62 27.00 23.21
CA GLU A 483 13.52 28.13 22.94
C GLU A 483 13.27 28.78 21.58
N VAL A 484 12.92 28.02 20.55
CA VAL A 484 12.53 28.57 19.24
C VAL A 484 11.27 29.44 19.37
N ILE A 485 10.28 29.00 20.16
CA ILE A 485 9.07 29.79 20.43
C ILE A 485 9.41 31.08 21.19
N ARG A 486 10.27 31.02 22.20
CA ARG A 486 10.71 32.22 22.92
C ARG A 486 11.46 33.18 21.99
N GLU A 487 12.23 32.67 21.06
CA GLU A 487 12.91 33.49 20.05
C GLU A 487 11.93 34.14 19.08
N ASP A 488 10.89 33.41 18.63
CA ASP A 488 9.82 34.00 17.82
C ASP A 488 9.14 35.18 18.54
N ILE A 489 8.79 34.99 19.82
CA ILE A 489 8.20 36.05 20.67
C ILE A 489 9.16 37.26 20.76
N ARG A 490 10.46 37.04 20.91
CA ARG A 490 11.47 38.12 20.95
C ARG A 490 11.58 38.85 19.61
N LEU A 491 11.55 38.12 18.49
CA LEU A 491 11.66 38.68 17.14
C LEU A 491 10.43 39.50 16.75
N ALA A 492 9.24 39.05 17.18
CA ALA A 492 7.98 39.76 17.00
C ALA A 492 7.91 41.05 17.85
N GLY A 493 8.48 41.04 19.07
CA GLY A 493 8.55 42.23 19.92
C GLY A 493 7.17 42.84 20.17
N ASP A 494 7.02 44.15 19.91
CA ASP A 494 5.75 44.89 20.09
C ASP A 494 4.64 44.42 19.13
N GLU A 495 4.97 43.68 18.08
CA GLU A 495 4.02 43.09 17.14
C GLU A 495 3.46 41.75 17.63
N TYR A 496 4.06 41.14 18.65
CA TYR A 496 3.57 39.87 19.20
C TYR A 496 2.15 40.04 19.75
N ARG A 497 1.25 39.15 19.31
CA ARG A 497 -0.14 39.09 19.77
C ARG A 497 -0.39 37.68 20.29
N PRO A 498 -0.29 37.44 21.61
CA PRO A 498 -0.53 36.10 22.14
C PRO A 498 -1.97 35.67 21.85
N GLN A 499 -2.11 34.39 21.52
CA GLN A 499 -3.41 33.75 21.33
C GLN A 499 -4.29 33.98 22.58
N ALA A 500 -5.43 34.65 22.40
CA ALA A 500 -6.34 34.98 23.50
C ALA A 500 -7.49 33.98 23.70
N LYS A 501 -7.80 33.18 22.68
CA LYS A 501 -8.91 32.23 22.66
C LYS A 501 -8.46 30.89 22.12
N ASN A 502 -9.14 29.82 22.51
CA ASN A 502 -8.94 28.50 21.92
C ASN A 502 -9.12 28.54 20.39
N ILE A 503 -8.22 27.87 19.68
CA ILE A 503 -8.31 27.63 18.23
C ILE A 503 -8.57 26.14 18.03
N GLN A 504 -9.53 25.80 17.18
CA GLN A 504 -9.81 24.41 16.84
C GLN A 504 -8.64 23.86 16.01
N ALA A 505 -7.90 22.91 16.57
CA ALA A 505 -6.91 22.14 15.82
C ALA A 505 -7.57 20.86 15.30
N MET A 506 -6.82 20.09 14.51
CA MET A 506 -7.28 18.79 14.03
C MET A 506 -6.23 17.70 14.25
N LEU A 507 -6.71 16.48 14.41
CA LEU A 507 -5.88 15.29 14.61
C LEU A 507 -6.34 14.16 13.70
N ARG A 508 -5.39 13.46 13.10
CA ARG A 508 -5.59 12.27 12.28
C ARG A 508 -4.93 11.07 12.93
N VAL A 509 -5.60 9.92 12.93
CA VAL A 509 -4.95 8.64 13.20
C VAL A 509 -4.14 8.24 11.96
N ILE A 510 -2.84 8.00 12.17
CA ILE A 510 -1.92 7.54 11.14
C ILE A 510 -1.84 6.02 11.19
N ASN A 511 -1.63 5.43 12.37
CA ASN A 511 -1.56 3.99 12.54
C ASN A 511 -2.70 3.48 13.42
N ALA A 512 -3.73 2.91 12.79
CA ALA A 512 -4.93 2.45 13.49
C ALA A 512 -4.64 1.30 14.46
N LYS A 513 -3.76 0.35 14.10
CA LYS A 513 -3.37 -0.76 14.99
C LYS A 513 -2.75 -0.22 16.28
N LYS A 514 -1.73 0.65 16.17
CA LYS A 514 -1.03 1.23 17.32
C LYS A 514 -1.93 2.12 18.17
N ALA A 515 -2.79 2.91 17.55
CA ALA A 515 -3.75 3.75 18.27
C ALA A 515 -4.75 2.91 19.07
N LEU A 516 -5.21 1.80 18.50
CA LEU A 516 -6.11 0.87 19.18
C LEU A 516 -5.40 0.03 20.24
N GLU A 517 -4.13 -0.31 20.08
CA GLU A 517 -3.31 -0.95 21.11
C GLU A 517 -3.23 -0.06 22.36
N LEU A 518 -2.96 1.24 22.18
CA LEU A 518 -2.98 2.21 23.28
C LEU A 518 -4.36 2.27 23.95
N TYR A 519 -5.44 2.30 23.18
CA TYR A 519 -6.80 2.29 23.71
C TYR A 519 -7.11 1.01 24.51
N ALA A 520 -6.73 -0.15 23.98
CA ALA A 520 -6.98 -1.45 24.60
C ALA A 520 -6.22 -1.59 25.93
N GLU A 521 -4.96 -1.17 25.98
CA GLU A 521 -4.17 -1.17 27.22
C GLU A 521 -4.81 -0.34 28.33
N LEU A 522 -5.40 0.80 27.98
CA LEU A 522 -6.09 1.69 28.91
C LEU A 522 -7.50 1.18 29.29
N ASN A 523 -8.06 0.28 28.50
CA ASN A 523 -9.42 -0.23 28.66
C ASN A 523 -9.46 -1.77 28.60
N PRO A 524 -8.77 -2.49 29.52
CA PRO A 524 -8.60 -3.94 29.43
C PRO A 524 -9.91 -4.73 29.51
N ASP A 525 -10.96 -4.15 30.12
CA ASP A 525 -12.28 -4.76 30.29
C ASP A 525 -13.21 -4.58 29.06
N LYS A 526 -12.75 -3.89 28.01
CA LYS A 526 -13.54 -3.63 26.81
C LYS A 526 -13.26 -4.69 25.74
N ASP A 527 -14.28 -5.49 25.45
CA ASP A 527 -14.28 -6.42 24.32
C ASP A 527 -15.13 -5.85 23.18
N MET A 528 -14.55 -5.69 21.99
CA MET A 528 -15.27 -5.23 20.82
C MET A 528 -14.55 -5.58 19.51
N VAL A 529 -15.29 -5.49 18.41
CA VAL A 529 -14.72 -5.58 17.06
C VAL A 529 -15.02 -4.29 16.32
N LEU A 530 -13.96 -3.66 15.81
CA LEU A 530 -14.04 -2.45 14.99
C LEU A 530 -13.73 -2.82 13.54
N ARG A 531 -14.33 -2.11 12.59
CA ARG A 531 -13.96 -2.15 11.18
C ARG A 531 -13.58 -0.73 10.78
N VAL A 532 -12.31 -0.50 10.50
CA VAL A 532 -11.87 0.75 9.89
C VAL A 532 -11.97 0.59 8.37
N GLU A 533 -12.57 1.57 7.71
CA GLU A 533 -12.72 1.59 6.26
C GLU A 533 -12.62 3.00 5.67
N GLY A 534 -12.30 3.07 4.37
CA GLY A 534 -12.23 4.33 3.64
C GLY A 534 -10.96 5.15 3.83
N ASP A 535 -9.92 4.63 4.50
CA ASP A 535 -8.61 5.30 4.53
C ASP A 535 -7.87 5.06 3.20
N ALA A 536 -8.01 6.03 2.28
CA ALA A 536 -7.37 5.98 0.97
C ALA A 536 -5.86 6.27 1.01
N ASP A 537 -5.40 7.01 2.02
CA ASP A 537 -3.99 7.40 2.12
C ASP A 537 -3.15 6.28 2.76
N ILE A 538 -3.73 5.55 3.71
CA ILE A 538 -3.08 4.43 4.41
C ILE A 538 -4.00 3.19 4.33
N PRO A 539 -3.97 2.44 3.20
CA PRO A 539 -4.85 1.28 3.02
C PRO A 539 -4.71 0.19 4.08
N MET A 540 -3.55 0.10 4.72
CA MET A 540 -3.23 -0.82 5.82
C MET A 540 -4.14 -0.61 7.04
N ASN A 541 -4.65 0.61 7.24
CA ASN A 541 -5.64 0.89 8.28
C ASN A 541 -7.00 0.24 7.99
N ASN A 542 -7.31 -0.13 6.74
CA ASN A 542 -8.60 -0.68 6.37
C ASN A 542 -8.73 -2.18 6.74
N ALA A 543 -8.84 -2.47 8.03
CA ALA A 543 -8.94 -3.82 8.58
C ALA A 543 -10.05 -3.92 9.65
N TYR A 544 -10.37 -5.14 10.04
CA TYR A 544 -11.05 -5.39 11.32
C TYR A 544 -10.01 -5.40 12.44
N TYR A 545 -10.40 -4.88 13.59
CA TYR A 545 -9.58 -4.86 14.80
C TYR A 545 -10.40 -5.46 15.94
N VAL A 546 -9.96 -6.62 16.44
CA VAL A 546 -10.57 -7.32 17.56
C VAL A 546 -9.86 -6.89 18.82
N ILE A 547 -10.55 -6.16 19.69
CA ILE A 547 -10.07 -5.77 21.01
C ILE A 547 -10.60 -6.78 22.02
N LYS A 548 -9.69 -7.40 22.78
CA LYS A 548 -10.05 -8.35 23.83
C LYS A 548 -8.97 -8.43 24.89
N ASN A 549 -9.35 -8.39 26.17
CA ASN A 549 -8.43 -8.48 27.31
C ASN A 549 -7.24 -7.49 27.21
N GLY A 550 -7.50 -6.25 26.79
CA GLY A 550 -6.48 -5.22 26.61
C GLY A 550 -5.48 -5.45 25.47
N LYS A 551 -5.77 -6.38 24.55
CA LYS A 551 -4.97 -6.64 23.35
C LYS A 551 -5.76 -6.38 22.08
N VAL A 552 -5.05 -6.09 20.99
CA VAL A 552 -5.63 -5.85 19.68
C VAL A 552 -5.10 -6.87 18.68
N ARG A 553 -6.02 -7.54 17.99
CA ARG A 553 -5.70 -8.39 16.85
C ARG A 553 -6.27 -7.76 15.57
N GLN A 554 -5.41 -7.47 14.61
CA GLN A 554 -5.83 -7.01 13.29
C GLN A 554 -6.21 -8.21 12.42
N THR A 555 -7.29 -8.09 11.65
CA THR A 555 -7.77 -9.17 10.78
C THR A 555 -8.60 -8.64 9.60
N ASP A 556 -8.68 -9.39 8.50
CA ASP A 556 -9.60 -9.15 7.39
C ASP A 556 -10.72 -10.20 7.35
N GLU A 557 -10.76 -11.10 8.34
CA GLU A 557 -11.92 -11.98 8.51
C GLU A 557 -13.17 -11.11 8.77
N PRO A 558 -14.26 -11.31 8.01
CA PRO A 558 -15.44 -10.48 8.15
C PRO A 558 -16.16 -10.77 9.47
N TYR A 559 -16.44 -9.71 10.23
CA TYR A 559 -17.32 -9.74 11.40
C TYR A 559 -18.58 -8.93 11.09
N ALA A 560 -19.74 -9.62 11.06
CA ALA A 560 -21.01 -8.98 10.72
C ALA A 560 -21.39 -7.84 11.67
N ASP A 561 -21.09 -8.00 12.97
CA ASP A 561 -21.47 -7.07 14.04
C ASP A 561 -20.37 -6.06 14.40
N ALA A 562 -19.35 -5.89 13.54
CA ALA A 562 -18.27 -4.94 13.82
C ALA A 562 -18.77 -3.48 13.74
N LEU A 563 -18.32 -2.65 14.68
CA LEU A 563 -18.54 -1.20 14.64
C LEU A 563 -17.69 -0.59 13.52
N LYS A 564 -18.36 -0.09 12.48
CA LYS A 564 -17.71 0.50 11.30
C LYS A 564 -17.35 1.96 11.54
N LEU A 565 -16.10 2.33 11.29
CA LEU A 565 -15.57 3.67 11.47
C LEU A 565 -14.76 4.08 10.24
N THR A 566 -14.85 5.36 9.87
CA THR A 566 -13.83 6.00 9.01
C THR A 566 -12.58 6.29 9.85
N ILE A 567 -11.47 6.69 9.23
CA ILE A 567 -10.27 7.06 9.99
C ILE A 567 -10.49 8.27 10.91
N ASN A 568 -11.31 9.23 10.49
CA ASN A 568 -11.72 10.37 11.32
C ASN A 568 -12.64 9.90 12.45
N GLY A 569 -13.59 9.00 12.15
CA GLY A 569 -14.47 8.40 13.16
C GLY A 569 -13.69 7.57 14.20
N LEU A 570 -12.57 6.97 13.81
CA LEU A 570 -11.65 6.33 14.75
C LEU A 570 -10.98 7.37 15.66
N ALA A 571 -10.54 8.52 15.12
CA ALA A 571 -10.03 9.60 15.95
C ALA A 571 -11.11 10.11 16.93
N GLU A 572 -12.33 10.31 16.47
CA GLU A 572 -13.46 10.70 17.34
C GLU A 572 -13.72 9.67 18.44
N PHE A 573 -13.72 8.38 18.09
CA PHE A 573 -13.86 7.28 19.05
C PHE A 573 -12.76 7.26 20.12
N LEU A 574 -11.50 7.43 19.72
CA LEU A 574 -10.35 7.39 20.62
C LEU A 574 -10.31 8.57 21.59
N PHE A 575 -10.74 9.76 21.14
CA PHE A 575 -10.66 10.99 21.92
C PHE A 575 -12.01 11.43 22.52
N ASP A 576 -13.05 10.59 22.44
CA ASP A 576 -14.37 10.90 22.99
C ASP A 576 -14.31 11.16 24.50
N GLY A 577 -14.87 12.28 24.94
CA GLY A 577 -14.86 12.72 26.34
C GLY A 577 -13.48 13.10 26.92
N VAL A 578 -12.41 13.09 26.11
CA VAL A 578 -11.05 13.48 26.54
C VAL A 578 -10.58 14.74 25.82
N GLY A 579 -10.70 14.74 24.48
CA GLY A 579 -10.05 15.73 23.61
C GLY A 579 -8.52 15.62 23.64
N ALA A 580 -7.87 16.31 22.72
CA ALA A 580 -6.43 16.53 22.72
C ALA A 580 -6.10 18.02 22.77
N GLU A 581 -4.95 18.37 23.35
CA GLU A 581 -4.52 19.76 23.46
C GLU A 581 -3.15 20.00 22.80
N MET A 582 -2.94 21.22 22.34
CA MET A 582 -1.61 21.80 22.09
C MET A 582 -1.61 23.23 22.62
N ASN A 583 -0.43 23.84 22.72
CA ASN A 583 -0.25 25.27 23.00
C ASN A 583 1.08 25.72 22.40
N LEU A 584 1.37 27.02 22.46
CA LEU A 584 2.66 27.59 22.05
C LEU A 584 3.10 27.15 20.64
N MET A 585 2.16 27.02 19.71
CA MET A 585 2.54 26.81 18.31
C MET A 585 3.14 28.12 17.77
N LEU A 586 4.15 27.99 16.91
CA LEU A 586 4.75 29.13 16.21
C LEU A 586 3.68 29.96 15.48
N ASN A 587 3.85 31.28 15.46
CA ASN A 587 2.87 32.23 14.90
C ASN A 587 2.44 31.92 13.46
#